data_AF-A0A1C3NW63-F1
#
_entry.id   AF-A0A1C3NW63-F1
#
_cell.length_a   1.000
_cell.length_b   1.000
_cell.length_c   1.000
_cell.angle_alpha   90.00
_cell.angle_beta   90.00
_cell.angle_gamma   90.00
#
_symmetry.space_group_name_H-M   'P 1'
#
loop_
_entity.id
_entity.type
_entity.pdbx_description
1 polymer ?
#
loop_
_entity_poly.entity_id
_entity_poly.type
_entity_poly.pdbx_seq_one_letter_code
_entity_poly.pdbx_strand_id
1 'polypeptide(L)' 'MNHDVDRLVAIPHRDNPQSIRVAEKLGMTFERYETLHEADSAIYTITRADWEARTRTRTGY' A
#
# COMPACT_ATOMS: atom_id res chain seq x y z
N MET A 1 15.72 -18.31 0.50
CA MET A 1 14.64 -17.44 1.00
C MET A 1 13.54 -17.44 -0.05
N ASN A 2 12.28 -17.61 0.35
CA ASN A 2 11.16 -17.57 -0.60
C ASN A 2 10.97 -16.11 -1.04
N HIS A 3 11.35 -15.78 -2.27
CA HIS A 3 11.28 -14.42 -2.82
C HIS A 3 9.93 -14.12 -3.48
N ASP A 4 8.97 -15.03 -3.35
CA ASP A 4 7.63 -14.92 -3.92
C ASP A 4 6.70 -14.07 -3.03
N VAL A 5 7.12 -12.83 -2.76
CA VAL A 5 6.25 -11.84 -2.12
C VAL A 5 5.41 -11.20 -3.22
N ASP A 6 4.14 -11.61 -3.29
CA ASP A 6 3.16 -11.09 -4.25
C ASP A 6 2.35 -9.91 -3.72
N ARG A 7 2.29 -9.72 -2.40
CA ARG A 7 1.49 -8.66 -1.76
C ARG A 7 2.33 -7.82 -0.80
N LEU A 8 2.24 -6.50 -0.94
CA LEU A 8 2.81 -5.54 -0.01
C LEU A 8 1.69 -4.85 0.78
N VAL A 9 1.91 -4.67 2.08
CA VAL A 9 0.95 -4.07 3.02
C VAL A 9 1.61 -2.88 3.72
N ALA A 10 0.90 -1.75 3.75
CA ALA A 10 1.27 -0.57 4.52
C ALA A 10 0.22 -0.33 5.62
N ILE A 11 0.70 0.00 6.82
CA ILE A 11 -0.12 0.15 8.03
C ILE A 11 0.15 1.52 8.68
N PRO A 12 -0.23 2.64 8.04
CA PRO A 12 -0.21 3.94 8.69
C PRO A 12 -1.26 4.04 9.80
N HIS A 13 -1.00 4.88 10.80
CA HIS A 13 -2.03 5.35 11.72
C HIS A 13 -3.16 6.03 10.92
N ARG A 14 -4.41 5.78 11.30
CA ARG A 14 -5.61 6.32 10.63
C ARG A 14 -5.56 7.84 10.47
N ASP A 15 -5.08 8.52 11.51
CA ASP A 15 -4.99 9.99 11.54
C ASP A 15 -3.66 10.54 10.98
N ASN A 16 -2.90 9.75 10.23
CA ASN A 16 -1.68 10.21 9.54
C ASN A 16 -1.94 10.44 8.04
N PRO A 17 -2.47 11.61 7.64
CA PRO A 17 -2.82 11.90 6.26
C PRO A 17 -1.60 11.94 5.33
N GLN A 18 -0.40 12.20 5.86
CA GLN A 18 0.82 12.25 5.06
C GLN A 18 1.23 10.86 4.58
N SER A 19 1.26 9.88 5.49
CA SER A 19 1.55 8.49 5.13
C SER A 19 0.47 7.87 4.25
N ILE A 20 -0.81 8.16 4.54
CA ILE A 20 -1.93 7.75 3.69
C ILE A 20 -1.74 8.26 2.25
N ARG A 21 -1.43 9.55 2.09
CA ARG A 21 -1.20 10.14 0.77
C ARG A 21 -0.02 9.49 0.04
N VAL A 22 1.01 9.02 0.75
CA VAL A 22 2.11 8.27 0.13
C VAL A 22 1.63 6.91 -0.37
N ALA A 23 0.87 6.15 0.43
CA ALA A 23 0.32 4.87 0.02
C ALA A 23 -0.56 4.99 -1.23
N GLU A 24 -1.46 5.98 -1.25
CA GLU A 24 -2.31 6.29 -2.41
C GLU A 24 -1.48 6.68 -3.64
N LYS A 25 -0.46 7.53 -3.47
CA LYS A 25 0.45 7.91 -4.57
C LYS A 25 1.21 6.73 -5.14
N LEU A 26 1.56 5.74 -4.31
CA LEU A 26 2.20 4.50 -4.75
C LEU A 26 1.24 3.57 -5.50
N GLY A 27 -0.06 3.88 -5.52
CA GLY A 27 -1.09 3.08 -6.17
C GLY A 27 -1.63 1.96 -5.28
N MET A 28 -1.40 2.03 -3.96
CA MET A 28 -1.97 1.08 -3.03
C MET A 28 -3.46 1.37 -2.82
N THR A 29 -4.24 0.33 -2.58
CA THR A 29 -5.69 0.42 -2.33
C THR A 29 -5.97 0.25 -0.85
N PHE A 30 -6.85 1.10 -0.31
CA PHE A 30 -7.38 0.93 1.04
C PHE A 30 -8.19 -0.37 1.13
N GLU A 31 -7.88 -1.21 2.11
CA GLU A 31 -8.56 -2.48 2.35
C GLU A 31 -9.54 -2.37 3.53
N ARG A 32 -9.05 -1.91 4.69
CA ARG A 32 -9.85 -1.77 5.92
C ARG A 32 -9.16 -0.89 6.95
N TYR A 33 -9.91 -0.49 7.97
CA TYR A 33 -9.33 -0.08 9.25
C TYR A 33 -9.19 -1.28 10.18
N GLU A 34 -8.14 -1.29 10.99
CA GLU A 34 -7.89 -2.33 11.99
C GLU A 34 -7.24 -1.70 13.21
N THR A 35 -7.71 -2.05 14.41
CA THR A 35 -7.08 -1.59 15.66
C THR A 35 -5.89 -2.48 15.95
N LEU A 36 -4.69 -1.91 15.88
CA LEU A 36 -3.42 -2.59 16.13
C LEU A 36 -2.71 -1.86 17.26
N HIS A 37 -2.28 -2.58 18.29
CA HIS A 37 -1.63 -2.00 19.47
C HIS A 37 -2.41 -0.80 20.06
N GLU A 38 -3.72 -0.97 20.24
CA GLU A 38 -4.64 0.04 20.80
C GLU A 38 -4.80 1.31 19.95
N ALA A 39 -4.27 1.31 18.71
CA ALA A 39 -4.38 2.43 17.77
C ALA A 39 -5.10 2.02 16.48
N ASP A 40 -6.02 2.86 16.01
CA ASP A 40 -6.67 2.68 14.72
C ASP A 40 -5.67 2.86 13.59
N SER A 41 -5.48 1.80 12.81
CA SER A 41 -4.60 1.79 11.65
C SER A 41 -5.40 1.64 10.37
N ALA A 42 -4.94 2.29 9.29
CA ALA A 42 -5.48 2.11 7.95
C ALA A 42 -4.62 1.08 7.20
N ILE A 43 -5.24 0.04 6.66
CA ILE A 43 -4.53 -1.01 5.92
C ILE A 43 -4.63 -0.70 4.43
N TYR A 44 -3.47 -0.50 3.80
CA TYR A 44 -3.33 -0.30 2.35
C TYR A 44 -2.54 -1.44 1.75
N THR A 45 -2.95 -1.93 0.57
CA THR A 45 -2.27 -3.06 -0.09
C THR A 45 -2.07 -2.84 -1.58
N ILE A 46 -1.05 -3.48 -2.14
CA ILE A 46 -0.82 -3.57 -3.59
C ILE A 46 -0.21 -4.93 -3.92
N THR A 47 -0.61 -5.51 -5.06
CA THR A 47 0.03 -6.73 -5.57
C THR A 47 1.25 -6.39 -6.43
N ARG A 48 2.12 -7.37 -6.66
CA ARG A 48 3.24 -7.24 -7.60
C ARG A 48 2.74 -6.94 -9.00
N ALA A 49 1.69 -7.63 -9.45
CA ALA A 49 1.09 -7.43 -10.76
C ALA A 49 0.57 -5.99 -10.94
N ASP A 50 -0.14 -5.46 -9.94
CA ASP A 50 -0.67 -4.08 -10.00
C ASP A 50 0.45 -3.04 -10.02
N TRP A 51 1.51 -3.27 -9.25
CA TRP A 51 2.70 -2.42 -9.24
C TRP A 51 3.39 -2.41 -10.62
N GLU A 52 3.59 -3.58 -11.23
CA GLU A 52 4.21 -3.71 -12.55
C GLU A 52 3.36 -3.06 -13.65
N ALA A 53 2.04 -3.25 -13.61
CA ALA A 53 1.13 -2.61 -14.57
C ALA A 53 1.21 -1.08 -14.48
N ARG A 54 1.24 -0.53 -13.26
CA ARG A 54 1.34 0.91 -13.02
C ARG A 54 2.69 1.50 -13.42
N THR A 55 3.79 0.82 -13.12
CA THR A 55 5.14 1.31 -13.44
C THR A 55 5.41 1.30 -14.94
N ARG A 56 4.90 0.29 -15.67
CA ARG A 56 4.99 0.22 -17.13
C ARG A 56 4.34 1.44 -17.81
N THR A 57 3.19 1.90 -17.31
CA THR A 57 2.51 3.11 -17.82
C THR A 57 3.26 4.40 -17.48
N ARG A 58 4.08 4.42 -16.43
CA ARG A 58 4.86 5.60 -15.99
C ARG A 58 6.21 5.76 -16.68
N THR A 59 6.76 4.69 -17.27
CA THR A 59 8.09 4.67 -17.92
C THR A 59 8.02 4.74 -19.45
N GLY A 60 6.91 5.25 -20.02
CA GLY A 60 6.84 5.55 -21.45
C GLY A 60 7.84 6.64 -21.85
N TYR A 61 9.03 6.20 -22.26
CA TYR A 61 9.91 6.85 -23.24
C TYR A 61 9.66 6.20 -24.60
#